data_AF-A0A1J5KCM3-F1
#
_entry.id   AF-A0A1J5KCM3-F1
#
_cell.length_a   1.000
_cell.length_b   1.000
_cell.length_c   1.000
_cell.angle_alpha   90.00
_cell.angle_beta   90.00
_cell.angle_gamma   90.00
#
_symmetry.space_group_name_H-M   'P 1'
#
loop_
_entity.id
_entity.type
_entity.pdbx_description
1 polymer ?
#
loop_
_entity_poly.entity_id
_entity_poly.type
_entity_poly.pdbx_seq_one_letter_code
_entity_poly.pdbx_strand_id
1 'polypeptide(L)'
;MDKINRYFPHFYLKFSIFYLFAWLIHIVVISGVAFFHFRLDHRLIVIENWILDYAWPLNLLSKSVALFCFFKYFYDSKHKSIGDILFSGKRMLPSFHALALAVMNIVFFVFFIKPVLVDNVLFGIDRLTVHTTSIVITMLIDFIVILIIEKSEESSGEAIPKILYCSVIVFVYFLACFPMIKNISYSTVFLLVLNFSYFFLFKRSIAVSLTFIGVVLLPLYCIIGFDPVWGSKFSLFKSSIYSIDLHSFSLVTVFLGYFYFLYRKRSSI
;
A
#
# COMPACT_ATOMS: atom_id res chain seq x y z
N MET A 1 34.35 8.40 14.02
CA MET A 1 33.54 8.31 12.80
C MET A 1 33.09 6.85 12.58
N ASP A 2 32.51 6.22 13.62
CA ASP A 2 32.31 4.75 13.71
C ASP A 2 30.95 4.33 14.30
N LYS A 3 29.90 5.14 14.13
CA LYS A 3 28.53 4.76 14.56
C LYS A 3 27.51 4.69 13.43
N ILE A 4 27.92 4.92 12.18
CA ILE A 4 27.01 5.05 11.04
C ILE A 4 26.67 3.69 10.40
N ASN A 5 27.42 2.61 10.67
CA ASN A 5 27.41 1.44 9.78
C ASN A 5 26.81 0.13 10.32
N ARG A 6 26.10 0.10 11.46
CA ARG A 6 25.59 -1.19 12.02
C ARG A 6 24.07 -1.36 12.13
N TYR A 7 23.27 -0.32 11.94
CA TYR A 7 21.81 -0.41 12.12
C TYR A 7 21.00 -0.14 10.86
N PHE A 8 21.63 0.40 9.81
CA PHE A 8 20.97 0.65 8.53
C PHE A 8 20.56 -0.64 7.80
N PRO A 9 21.34 -1.74 7.71
CA PRO A 9 20.99 -2.86 6.82
C PRO A 9 19.81 -3.72 7.30
N HIS A 10 19.54 -3.81 8.60
CA HIS A 10 18.60 -4.81 9.12
C HIS A 10 17.13 -4.54 8.79
N PHE A 11 16.67 -3.29 8.93
CA PHE A 11 15.30 -2.91 8.55
C PHE A 11 15.02 -3.24 7.07
N TYR A 12 15.89 -2.76 6.18
CA TYR A 12 15.73 -2.95 4.73
C TYR A 12 15.78 -4.44 4.37
N LEU A 13 16.70 -5.20 4.97
CA LEU A 13 16.82 -6.63 4.74
C LEU A 13 15.58 -7.39 5.21
N LYS A 14 15.11 -7.18 6.45
CA LYS A 14 13.92 -7.86 6.99
C LYS A 14 12.67 -7.53 6.20
N PHE A 15 12.50 -6.27 5.80
CA PHE A 15 11.37 -5.86 4.99
C PHE A 15 11.41 -6.49 3.60
N SER A 16 12.59 -6.54 2.96
CA SER A 16 12.77 -7.28 1.70
C SER A 16 12.48 -8.77 1.84
N ILE A 17 12.93 -9.42 2.93
CA ILE A 17 12.66 -10.83 3.17
C ILE A 17 11.16 -11.08 3.30
N PHE A 18 10.41 -10.21 3.98
CA PHE A 18 8.95 -10.31 4.03
C PHE A 18 8.33 -10.30 2.62
N TYR A 19 8.72 -9.35 1.76
CA TYR A 19 8.21 -9.26 0.40
C TYR A 19 8.63 -10.43 -0.49
N LEU A 20 9.84 -10.96 -0.30
CA LEU A 20 10.29 -12.17 -0.97
C LEU A 20 9.40 -13.37 -0.59
N PHE A 21 9.10 -13.56 0.70
CA PHE A 21 8.18 -14.60 1.15
C PHE A 21 6.77 -14.39 0.59
N ALA A 22 6.25 -13.16 0.64
CA ALA A 22 4.93 -12.84 0.10
C ALA A 22 4.84 -13.16 -1.40
N TRP A 23 5.90 -12.89 -2.16
CA TRP A 23 5.96 -13.20 -3.59
C TRP A 23 6.02 -14.71 -3.85
N LEU A 24 6.87 -15.45 -3.14
CA LEU A 24 6.96 -16.91 -3.27
C LEU A 24 5.62 -17.58 -2.93
N ILE A 25 4.96 -17.14 -1.85
CA ILE A 25 3.63 -17.63 -1.48
C ILE A 25 2.61 -17.26 -2.57
N HIS A 26 2.71 -16.07 -3.17
CA HIS A 26 1.82 -15.67 -4.25
C HIS A 26 1.93 -16.57 -5.48
N ILE A 27 3.15 -16.95 -5.87
CA ILE A 27 3.39 -17.93 -6.94
C ILE A 27 2.72 -19.26 -6.60
N VAL A 28 2.87 -19.77 -5.38
CA VAL A 28 2.23 -21.03 -4.94
C VAL A 28 0.71 -20.93 -5.01
N VAL A 29 0.12 -19.82 -4.54
CA VAL A 29 -1.33 -19.57 -4.58
C VAL A 29 -1.84 -19.56 -6.01
N ILE A 30 -1.22 -18.79 -6.90
CA ILE A 30 -1.61 -18.72 -8.32
C ILE A 30 -1.46 -20.11 -8.99
N SER A 31 -0.37 -20.82 -8.70
CA SER A 31 -0.13 -22.15 -9.29
C SER A 31 -1.19 -23.16 -8.84
N GLY A 32 -1.59 -23.11 -7.56
CA GLY A 32 -2.68 -23.95 -7.04
C GLY A 32 -4.01 -23.63 -7.72
N VAL A 33 -4.36 -22.34 -7.83
CA VAL A 33 -5.58 -21.90 -8.53
C VAL A 33 -5.57 -22.37 -9.99
N ALA A 34 -4.47 -22.14 -10.71
CA ALA A 34 -4.34 -22.53 -12.11
C ALA A 34 -4.46 -24.05 -12.28
N PHE A 35 -3.81 -24.83 -11.42
CA PHE A 35 -3.89 -26.29 -11.44
C PHE A 35 -5.35 -26.80 -11.34
N PHE A 36 -6.13 -26.27 -10.41
CA PHE A 36 -7.53 -26.66 -10.28
C PHE A 36 -8.37 -26.25 -11.49
N HIS A 37 -8.14 -25.07 -12.06
CA HIS A 37 -8.88 -24.64 -13.24
C HIS A 37 -8.51 -25.47 -14.49
N PHE A 38 -7.24 -25.81 -14.67
CA PHE A 38 -6.84 -26.73 -15.74
C PHE A 38 -7.45 -28.12 -15.56
N ARG A 39 -7.61 -28.59 -14.32
CA ARG A 39 -8.28 -29.88 -14.05
C ARG A 39 -9.76 -29.86 -14.40
N LEU A 40 -10.38 -28.69 -14.42
CA LEU A 40 -11.77 -28.45 -14.86
C LEU A 40 -11.88 -28.16 -16.36
N ASP A 41 -10.81 -28.39 -17.13
CA ASP A 41 -10.72 -28.11 -18.57
C ASP A 41 -11.01 -26.64 -18.95
N HIS A 42 -10.76 -25.70 -18.02
CA HIS A 42 -10.85 -24.28 -18.33
C HIS A 42 -9.69 -23.84 -19.23
N ARG A 43 -10.01 -22.99 -20.23
CA ARG A 43 -9.02 -22.38 -21.12
C ARG A 43 -8.15 -21.38 -20.36
N LEU A 44 -6.90 -21.22 -20.78
CA LEU A 44 -5.94 -20.29 -20.16
C LEU A 44 -6.53 -18.88 -19.97
N ILE A 45 -7.21 -18.33 -20.98
CA ILE A 45 -7.84 -17.00 -20.89
C ILE A 45 -8.87 -16.87 -19.76
N VAL A 46 -9.59 -17.95 -19.45
CA VAL A 46 -10.57 -17.97 -18.34
C VAL A 46 -9.84 -17.91 -17.02
N ILE A 47 -8.72 -18.63 -16.90
CA ILE A 47 -7.87 -18.65 -15.71
C ILE A 47 -7.24 -17.28 -15.49
N GLU A 48 -6.71 -16.65 -16.54
CA GLU A 48 -6.11 -15.31 -16.48
C GLU A 48 -7.13 -14.26 -16.04
N ASN A 49 -8.34 -14.28 -16.60
CA ASN A 49 -9.41 -13.38 -16.20
C ASN A 49 -9.85 -13.62 -14.76
N TRP A 50 -9.95 -14.88 -14.32
CA TRP A 50 -10.29 -15.20 -12.94
C TRP A 50 -9.22 -14.69 -11.96
N ILE A 51 -7.94 -14.94 -12.25
CA ILE A 51 -6.82 -14.43 -11.44
C ILE A 51 -6.87 -12.91 -11.38
N LEU A 52 -7.16 -12.25 -12.50
CA LEU A 52 -7.30 -10.80 -12.54
C LEU A 52 -8.48 -10.34 -11.67
N ASP A 53 -9.67 -10.92 -11.82
CA ASP A 53 -10.86 -10.57 -11.04
C ASP A 53 -10.63 -10.72 -9.52
N TYR A 54 -9.85 -11.72 -9.11
CA TYR A 54 -9.54 -11.98 -7.69
C TYR A 54 -8.14 -11.51 -7.26
N ALA A 55 -7.49 -10.65 -8.04
CA ALA A 55 -6.09 -10.29 -7.83
C ALA A 55 -5.80 -9.67 -6.44
N TRP A 56 -6.64 -8.74 -5.96
CA TRP A 56 -6.49 -8.17 -4.62
C TRP A 56 -6.76 -9.18 -3.49
N PRO A 57 -7.84 -9.99 -3.52
CA PRO A 57 -8.02 -11.10 -2.58
C PRO A 57 -6.86 -12.11 -2.57
N LEU A 58 -6.34 -12.50 -3.74
CA LEU A 58 -5.18 -13.40 -3.84
C LEU A 58 -3.93 -12.78 -3.21
N ASN A 59 -3.68 -11.50 -3.48
CA ASN A 59 -2.59 -10.74 -2.87
C ASN A 59 -2.74 -10.64 -1.34
N LEU A 60 -3.95 -10.36 -0.84
CA LEU A 60 -4.25 -10.38 0.59
C LEU A 60 -3.94 -11.75 1.20
N LEU A 61 -4.38 -12.85 0.57
CA LEU A 61 -4.11 -14.20 1.05
C LEU A 61 -2.60 -14.44 1.13
N SER A 62 -1.84 -14.11 0.08
CA SER A 62 -0.39 -14.28 0.04
C SER A 62 0.33 -13.49 1.13
N LYS A 63 -0.01 -12.20 1.31
CA LYS A 63 0.57 -11.37 2.37
C LYS A 63 0.15 -11.82 3.77
N SER A 64 -1.05 -12.36 3.95
CA SER A 64 -1.52 -12.85 5.25
C SER A 64 -0.75 -14.09 5.69
N VAL A 65 -0.54 -15.05 4.78
CA VAL A 65 0.29 -16.24 5.05
C VAL A 65 1.75 -15.83 5.25
N ALA A 66 2.25 -14.88 4.45
CA ALA A 66 3.60 -14.33 4.63
C ALA A 66 3.78 -13.65 5.99
N LEU A 67 2.80 -12.87 6.43
CA LEU A 67 2.82 -12.22 7.74
C LEU A 67 2.83 -13.27 8.85
N PHE A 68 2.04 -14.33 8.74
CA PHE A 68 2.04 -15.43 9.71
C PHE A 68 3.41 -16.11 9.81
N CYS A 69 4.01 -16.46 8.67
CA CYS A 69 5.37 -17.01 8.64
C CYS A 69 6.39 -16.02 9.21
N PHE A 70 6.36 -14.77 8.77
CA PHE A 70 7.28 -13.73 9.20
C PHE A 70 7.19 -13.50 10.72
N PHE A 71 5.97 -13.45 11.27
CA PHE A 71 5.75 -13.35 12.71
C PHE A 71 6.35 -14.54 13.45
N LYS A 72 6.14 -15.78 12.97
CA LYS A 72 6.70 -16.98 13.59
C LYS A 72 8.23 -17.04 13.61
N TYR A 73 8.90 -16.55 12.56
CA TYR A 73 10.37 -16.65 12.41
C TYR A 73 11.14 -15.44 12.92
N PHE A 74 10.58 -14.23 12.85
CA PHE A 74 11.29 -12.99 13.17
C PHE A 74 10.79 -12.31 14.45
N TYR A 75 9.62 -12.69 14.97
CA TYR A 75 9.12 -12.15 16.23
C TYR A 75 9.41 -13.13 17.36
N ASP A 76 10.40 -12.78 18.18
CA ASP A 76 10.71 -13.58 19.36
C ASP A 76 9.54 -13.46 20.35
N SER A 77 8.86 -14.58 20.60
CA SER A 77 7.58 -14.71 21.33
C SER A 77 7.54 -14.09 22.74
N LYS A 78 8.69 -13.63 23.25
CA LYS A 78 8.86 -13.05 24.60
C LYS A 78 8.30 -11.64 24.76
N HIS A 79 7.96 -10.93 23.69
CA HIS A 79 7.56 -9.53 23.79
C HIS A 79 6.19 -9.26 23.16
N LYS A 80 5.14 -9.11 23.98
CA LYS A 80 3.87 -8.40 23.69
C LYS A 80 2.99 -8.91 22.51
N SER A 81 1.68 -8.89 22.72
CA SER A 81 0.67 -9.32 21.74
C SER A 81 0.62 -8.40 20.50
N ILE A 82 0.07 -8.88 19.38
CA ILE A 82 -0.20 -8.04 18.19
C ILE A 82 -1.08 -6.84 18.56
N GLY A 83 -2.04 -7.05 19.48
CA GLY A 83 -2.86 -5.97 20.03
C GLY A 83 -2.01 -4.88 20.66
N ASP A 84 -0.98 -5.24 21.43
CA ASP A 84 -0.06 -4.24 21.96
C ASP A 84 0.71 -3.53 20.85
N ILE A 85 1.10 -4.18 19.76
CA ILE A 85 1.76 -3.48 18.64
C ILE A 85 0.83 -2.44 18.01
N LEU A 86 -0.43 -2.80 17.79
CA LEU A 86 -1.44 -1.93 17.17
C LEU A 86 -1.90 -0.80 18.11
N PHE A 87 -1.97 -1.06 19.41
CA PHE A 87 -2.59 -0.17 20.40
C PHE A 87 -1.62 0.44 21.43
N SER A 88 -0.31 0.14 21.40
CA SER A 88 0.68 0.60 22.43
C SER A 88 1.05 2.09 22.41
N GLY A 89 0.17 2.99 21.98
CA GLY A 89 0.17 4.33 22.58
C GLY A 89 0.40 5.52 21.66
N LYS A 90 -0.25 5.58 20.49
CA LYS A 90 -0.51 6.88 19.84
C LYS A 90 -1.93 6.93 19.30
N ARG A 91 -2.52 8.13 19.39
CA ARG A 91 -3.89 8.52 19.05
C ARG A 91 -4.54 7.58 18.01
N MET A 92 -5.57 6.86 18.45
CA MET A 92 -6.42 6.03 17.57
C MET A 92 -7.20 6.89 16.58
N LEU A 93 -7.41 8.17 16.91
CA LEU A 93 -8.04 9.13 16.02
C LEU A 93 -6.99 9.88 15.20
N PRO A 94 -7.19 10.03 13.88
CA PRO A 94 -6.33 10.85 13.05
C PRO A 94 -6.38 12.30 13.55
N SER A 95 -5.23 12.98 13.52
CA SER A 95 -5.21 14.41 13.81
C SER A 95 -6.00 15.17 12.74
N PHE A 96 -6.71 16.24 13.15
CA PHE A 96 -7.43 17.12 12.22
C PHE A 96 -6.57 17.56 11.03
N HIS A 97 -5.30 17.90 11.28
CA HIS A 97 -4.33 18.27 10.24
C HIS A 97 -4.15 17.17 9.19
N ALA A 98 -4.03 15.91 9.61
CA ALA A 98 -3.86 14.79 8.69
C ALA A 98 -5.12 14.53 7.86
N LEU A 99 -6.30 14.61 8.49
CA LEU A 99 -7.59 14.49 7.80
C LEU A 99 -7.76 15.62 6.78
N ALA A 100 -7.50 16.87 7.17
CA ALA A 100 -7.59 18.03 6.28
C ALA A 100 -6.65 17.88 5.07
N LEU A 101 -5.40 17.45 5.27
CA LEU A 101 -4.48 17.17 4.18
C LEU A 101 -4.98 16.05 3.26
N ALA A 102 -5.54 14.96 3.83
CA ALA A 102 -6.09 13.88 3.02
C ALA A 102 -7.27 14.35 2.16
N VAL A 103 -8.18 15.14 2.74
CA VAL A 103 -9.30 15.78 2.02
C VAL A 103 -8.79 16.72 0.92
N MET A 104 -7.78 17.54 1.20
CA MET A 104 -7.16 18.40 0.18
C MET A 104 -6.56 17.58 -0.97
N ASN A 105 -5.89 16.47 -0.68
CA ASN A 105 -5.29 15.61 -1.71
C ASN A 105 -6.36 15.01 -2.63
N ILE A 106 -7.47 14.49 -2.09
CA ILE A 106 -8.53 13.93 -2.94
C ILE A 106 -9.25 15.03 -3.73
N VAL A 107 -9.49 16.21 -3.14
CA VAL A 107 -10.06 17.36 -3.88
C VAL A 107 -9.16 17.78 -5.03
N PHE A 108 -7.84 17.84 -4.80
CA PHE A 108 -6.86 18.10 -5.85
C PHE A 108 -6.99 17.07 -6.99
N PHE A 109 -7.00 15.77 -6.66
CA PHE A 109 -7.14 14.75 -7.69
C PHE A 109 -8.46 14.85 -8.45
N VAL A 110 -9.60 15.00 -7.76
CA VAL A 110 -10.92 15.10 -8.41
C VAL A 110 -10.97 16.29 -9.37
N PHE A 111 -10.40 17.44 -8.97
CA PHE A 111 -10.36 18.64 -9.81
C PHE A 111 -9.60 18.42 -11.13
N PHE A 112 -8.46 17.72 -11.08
CA PHE A 112 -7.62 17.50 -12.27
C PHE A 112 -8.06 16.30 -13.11
N ILE A 113 -8.53 15.22 -12.49
CA ILE A 113 -8.94 13.98 -13.17
C ILE A 113 -10.20 14.20 -14.01
N LYS A 114 -11.13 15.03 -13.52
CA LYS A 114 -12.45 15.26 -14.12
C LYS A 114 -13.16 13.93 -14.40
N PRO A 115 -13.57 13.19 -13.34
CA PRO A 115 -14.17 11.88 -13.50
C PRO A 115 -15.48 11.96 -14.30
N VAL A 116 -15.65 11.05 -15.26
CA VAL A 116 -16.87 10.90 -16.06
C VAL A 116 -17.54 9.58 -15.68
N LEU A 117 -18.86 9.60 -15.47
CA LEU A 117 -19.62 8.39 -15.15
C LEU A 117 -19.61 7.45 -16.37
N VAL A 118 -19.36 6.15 -16.16
CA VAL A 118 -19.36 5.14 -17.22
C VAL A 118 -20.22 3.96 -16.81
N ASP A 119 -21.02 3.47 -17.75
CA ASP A 119 -21.79 2.24 -17.59
C ASP A 119 -20.86 1.03 -17.65
N ASN A 120 -20.31 0.66 -16.50
CA ASN A 120 -19.40 -0.46 -16.37
C ASN A 120 -20.15 -1.69 -15.83
N VAL A 121 -20.43 -2.66 -16.71
CA VAL A 121 -21.20 -3.87 -16.38
C VAL A 121 -20.49 -4.74 -15.33
N LEU A 122 -19.17 -4.61 -15.19
CA LEU A 122 -18.39 -5.35 -14.19
C LEU A 122 -18.43 -4.70 -12.79
N PHE A 123 -18.95 -3.48 -12.67
CA PHE A 123 -19.10 -2.81 -11.39
C PHE A 123 -20.26 -3.43 -10.60
N GLY A 124 -19.95 -3.99 -9.43
CA GLY A 124 -20.92 -4.55 -8.49
C GLY A 124 -20.55 -4.15 -7.05
N ILE A 125 -21.57 -3.90 -6.21
CA ILE A 125 -21.37 -3.47 -4.81
C ILE A 125 -20.65 -4.55 -4.00
N ASP A 126 -20.95 -5.82 -4.27
CA ASP A 126 -20.30 -6.99 -3.70
C ASP A 126 -18.79 -7.02 -4.02
N ARG A 127 -18.44 -6.89 -5.30
CA ARG A 127 -17.04 -6.83 -5.75
C ARG A 127 -16.34 -5.62 -5.16
N LEU A 128 -16.97 -4.45 -5.23
CA LEU A 128 -16.43 -3.22 -4.63
C LEU A 128 -16.09 -3.41 -3.16
N THR A 129 -16.97 -4.05 -2.39
CA THR A 129 -16.77 -4.29 -0.95
C THR A 129 -15.59 -5.24 -0.69
N VAL A 130 -15.56 -6.38 -1.40
CA VAL A 130 -14.48 -7.37 -1.28
C VAL A 130 -13.13 -6.76 -1.63
N HIS A 131 -13.09 -5.98 -2.71
CA HIS A 131 -11.88 -5.33 -3.21
C HIS A 131 -11.39 -4.21 -2.30
N THR A 132 -12.28 -3.33 -1.88
CA THR A 132 -11.98 -2.25 -0.91
C THR A 132 -11.40 -2.84 0.37
N THR A 133 -12.04 -3.89 0.89
CA THR A 133 -11.59 -4.58 2.11
C THR A 133 -10.21 -5.22 1.89
N SER A 134 -10.00 -5.86 0.74
CA SER A 134 -8.73 -6.49 0.39
C SER A 134 -7.59 -5.47 0.32
N ILE A 135 -7.80 -4.33 -0.36
CA ILE A 135 -6.81 -3.25 -0.47
C ILE A 135 -6.44 -2.70 0.91
N VAL A 136 -7.45 -2.40 1.75
CA VAL A 136 -7.23 -1.86 3.09
C VAL A 136 -6.42 -2.83 3.95
N ILE A 137 -6.80 -4.10 3.99
CA ILE A 137 -6.10 -5.10 4.82
C ILE A 137 -4.70 -5.36 4.27
N THR A 138 -4.53 -5.44 2.95
CA THR A 138 -3.21 -5.57 2.31
C THR A 138 -2.26 -4.44 2.70
N MET A 139 -2.73 -3.18 2.66
CA MET A 139 -1.91 -2.03 3.08
C MET A 139 -1.69 -2.00 4.60
N LEU A 140 -2.68 -2.45 5.39
CA LEU A 140 -2.55 -2.57 6.84
C LEU A 140 -1.45 -3.57 7.24
N ILE A 141 -1.36 -4.71 6.54
CA ILE A 141 -0.28 -5.69 6.74
C ILE A 141 1.08 -5.03 6.59
N ASP A 142 1.26 -4.14 5.59
CA ASP A 142 2.53 -3.46 5.36
C ASP A 142 2.94 -2.60 6.57
N PHE A 143 2.00 -1.88 7.17
CA PHE A 143 2.26 -1.11 8.40
C PHE A 143 2.54 -2.00 9.60
N ILE A 144 1.82 -3.13 9.74
CA ILE A 144 2.06 -4.09 10.82
C ILE A 144 3.48 -4.66 10.74
N VAL A 145 3.93 -5.05 9.54
CA VAL A 145 5.29 -5.56 9.33
C VAL A 145 6.33 -4.50 9.68
N ILE A 146 6.13 -3.25 9.23
CA ILE A 146 7.04 -2.14 9.57
C ILE A 146 7.13 -1.96 11.08
N LEU A 147 6.00 -1.96 11.79
CA LEU A 147 5.99 -1.81 13.26
C LEU A 147 6.64 -2.99 13.97
N ILE A 148 6.45 -4.22 13.48
CA ILE A 148 7.12 -5.40 14.02
C ILE A 148 8.64 -5.23 13.91
N ILE A 149 9.14 -4.85 12.74
CA ILE A 149 10.58 -4.67 12.50
C ILE A 149 11.12 -3.53 13.37
N GLU A 150 10.46 -2.37 13.37
CA GLU A 150 10.90 -1.19 14.14
C GLU A 150 10.73 -1.30 15.65
N LYS A 151 9.94 -2.27 16.14
CA LYS A 151 9.86 -2.56 17.57
C LYS A 151 10.93 -3.57 18.00
N SER A 152 11.30 -4.48 17.10
CA SER A 152 12.40 -5.45 17.34
C SER A 152 13.77 -4.80 17.38
N GLU A 153 13.90 -3.61 16.80
CA GLU A 153 15.15 -2.86 16.70
C GLU A 153 14.90 -1.45 17.23
N GLU A 154 15.72 -0.93 18.13
CA GLU A 154 15.71 0.50 18.51
C GLU A 154 16.16 1.37 17.31
N SER A 155 15.43 1.31 16.19
CA SER A 155 15.86 1.89 14.93
C SER A 155 15.60 3.40 14.93
N SER A 156 16.65 4.16 15.22
CA SER A 156 16.72 5.63 15.12
C SER A 156 17.00 6.11 13.69
N GLY A 157 16.55 5.36 12.68
CA GLY A 157 16.77 5.70 11.28
C GLY A 157 15.93 6.88 10.80
N GLU A 158 16.47 7.64 9.85
CA GLU A 158 15.77 8.74 9.19
C GLU A 158 14.50 8.25 8.47
N ALA A 159 13.43 9.05 8.53
CA ALA A 159 12.13 8.69 7.96
C ALA A 159 12.15 8.65 6.42
N ILE A 160 12.88 9.55 5.77
CA ILE A 160 12.84 9.74 4.31
C ILE A 160 13.39 8.50 3.57
N PRO A 161 14.58 7.96 3.90
CA PRO A 161 15.07 6.74 3.25
C PRO A 161 14.11 5.55 3.42
N LYS A 162 13.49 5.41 4.60
CA LYS A 162 12.48 4.36 4.86
C LYS A 162 11.23 4.54 4.00
N ILE A 163 10.71 5.76 3.89
CA ILE A 163 9.55 6.07 3.03
C ILE A 163 9.84 5.66 1.58
N LEU A 164 10.96 6.11 1.02
CA LEU A 164 11.32 5.84 -0.37
C LEU A 164 11.52 4.33 -0.59
N TYR A 165 12.26 3.68 0.30
CA TYR A 165 12.50 2.25 0.22
C TYR A 165 11.21 1.44 0.29
N CYS A 166 10.36 1.72 1.29
CA CYS A 166 9.09 1.01 1.44
C CYS A 166 8.21 1.19 0.21
N SER A 167 8.17 2.39 -0.36
CA SER A 167 7.37 2.66 -1.57
C SER A 167 7.88 1.88 -2.77
N VAL A 168 9.20 1.86 -2.99
CA VAL A 168 9.81 1.16 -4.13
C VAL A 168 9.66 -0.35 -3.99
N ILE A 169 9.91 -0.94 -2.82
CA ILE A 169 9.81 -2.40 -2.66
C ILE A 169 8.37 -2.90 -2.77
N VAL A 170 7.38 -2.15 -2.26
CA VAL A 170 5.95 -2.47 -2.45
C VAL A 170 5.59 -2.38 -3.93
N PHE A 171 6.09 -1.37 -4.64
CA PHE A 171 5.84 -1.23 -6.07
C PHE A 171 6.47 -2.36 -6.89
N VAL A 172 7.73 -2.73 -6.60
CA VAL A 172 8.39 -3.89 -7.24
C VAL A 172 7.63 -5.18 -6.94
N TYR A 173 7.12 -5.34 -5.72
CA TYR A 173 6.27 -6.47 -5.37
C TYR A 173 4.97 -6.50 -6.21
N PHE A 174 4.31 -5.36 -6.43
CA PHE A 174 3.14 -5.28 -7.30
C PHE A 174 3.48 -5.63 -8.76
N LEU A 175 4.61 -5.14 -9.29
CA LEU A 175 5.09 -5.54 -10.61
C LEU A 175 5.31 -7.06 -10.73
N ALA A 176 5.85 -7.67 -9.68
CA ALA A 176 6.12 -9.10 -9.64
C ALA A 176 4.87 -9.97 -9.49
N CYS A 177 3.87 -9.51 -8.71
CA CYS A 177 2.64 -10.28 -8.45
C CYS A 177 1.57 -10.08 -9.54
N PHE A 178 1.59 -8.96 -10.25
CA PHE A 178 0.59 -8.65 -11.27
C PHE A 178 1.20 -8.46 -12.68
N PRO A 179 1.94 -9.44 -13.22
CA PRO A 179 2.62 -9.32 -14.51
C PRO A 179 1.64 -9.23 -15.69
N MET A 180 0.39 -9.67 -15.50
CA MET A 180 -0.66 -9.65 -16.53
C MET A 180 -1.13 -8.23 -16.89
N ILE A 181 -0.73 -7.24 -16.09
CA ILE A 181 -1.10 -5.85 -16.29
C ILE A 181 -0.01 -5.17 -17.09
N LYS A 182 -0.36 -4.74 -18.30
CA LYS A 182 0.53 -3.96 -19.13
C LYS A 182 0.80 -2.61 -18.45
N ASN A 183 2.02 -2.46 -17.93
CA ASN A 183 2.61 -1.24 -17.36
C ASN A 183 1.82 -0.64 -16.18
N ILE A 184 2.20 -1.02 -14.95
CA ILE A 184 1.76 -0.31 -13.75
C ILE A 184 2.30 1.13 -13.79
N SER A 185 1.41 2.12 -13.66
CA SER A 185 1.74 3.55 -13.75
C SER A 185 2.68 3.99 -12.61
N TYR A 186 3.59 4.93 -12.91
CA TYR A 186 4.50 5.52 -11.91
C TYR A 186 3.77 6.26 -10.78
N SER A 187 2.55 6.74 -11.04
CA SER A 187 1.64 7.32 -10.05
C SER A 187 1.44 6.42 -8.85
N THR A 188 1.49 5.09 -9.05
CA THR A 188 1.40 4.11 -7.97
C THR A 188 2.55 4.29 -6.97
N VAL A 189 3.78 4.48 -7.46
CA VAL A 189 4.94 4.76 -6.60
C VAL A 189 4.73 6.05 -5.83
N PHE A 190 4.30 7.13 -6.50
CA PHE A 190 4.09 8.43 -5.85
C PHE A 190 2.98 8.38 -4.78
N LEU A 191 1.90 7.65 -5.06
CA LEU A 191 0.82 7.43 -4.08
C LEU A 191 1.28 6.57 -2.90
N LEU A 192 2.14 5.57 -3.12
CA LEU A 192 2.78 4.81 -2.05
C LEU A 192 3.72 5.69 -1.22
N VAL A 193 4.51 6.58 -1.86
CA VAL A 193 5.35 7.57 -1.17
C VAL A 193 4.50 8.45 -0.27
N LEU A 194 3.37 8.97 -0.76
CA LEU A 194 2.44 9.73 0.08
C LEU A 194 1.92 8.88 1.25
N ASN A 195 1.44 7.66 0.99
CA ASN A 195 0.91 6.77 2.02
C ASN A 195 1.93 6.48 3.15
N PHE A 196 3.17 6.12 2.77
CA PHE A 196 4.23 5.91 3.75
C PHE A 196 4.69 7.21 4.41
N SER A 197 4.61 8.35 3.72
CA SER A 197 4.89 9.64 4.36
C SER A 197 3.84 9.98 5.42
N TYR A 198 2.56 9.70 5.17
CA TYR A 198 1.52 9.79 6.20
C TYR A 198 1.84 8.91 7.40
N PHE A 199 2.34 7.70 7.17
CA PHE A 199 2.75 6.81 8.24
C PHE A 199 3.94 7.36 9.04
N PHE A 200 5.10 7.53 8.39
CA PHE A 200 6.35 7.85 9.06
C PHE A 200 6.39 9.28 9.62
N LEU A 201 5.89 10.28 8.88
CA LEU A 201 5.98 11.69 9.30
C LEU A 201 4.96 12.05 10.39
N PHE A 202 3.82 11.35 10.46
CA PHE A 202 2.86 11.48 11.58
C PHE A 202 3.11 10.45 12.70
N LYS A 203 4.38 10.27 13.05
CA LYS A 203 4.82 9.47 14.22
C LYS A 203 4.37 8.00 14.18
N ARG A 204 4.26 7.38 13.00
CA ARG A 204 3.90 5.97 12.79
C ARG A 204 2.49 5.63 13.24
N SER A 205 1.55 6.56 13.05
CA SER A 205 0.14 6.32 13.37
C SER A 205 -0.55 5.56 12.23
N ILE A 206 -0.96 4.32 12.49
CA ILE A 206 -1.75 3.52 11.55
C ILE A 206 -3.05 4.24 11.18
N ALA A 207 -3.73 4.83 12.16
CA ALA A 207 -4.99 5.55 11.93
C ALA A 207 -4.85 6.71 10.93
N VAL A 208 -3.73 7.43 10.96
CA VAL A 208 -3.43 8.51 10.02
C VAL A 208 -3.23 7.97 8.60
N SER A 209 -2.50 6.87 8.44
CA SER A 209 -2.33 6.24 7.12
C SER A 209 -3.62 5.61 6.60
N LEU A 210 -4.41 4.98 7.47
CA LEU A 210 -5.73 4.46 7.10
C LEU A 210 -6.69 5.57 6.67
N THR A 211 -6.55 6.77 7.24
CA THR A 211 -7.29 7.95 6.77
C THR A 211 -6.89 8.32 5.34
N PHE A 212 -5.59 8.34 5.03
CA PHE A 212 -5.13 8.57 3.65
C PHE A 212 -5.62 7.47 2.70
N ILE A 213 -5.55 6.20 3.13
CA ILE A 213 -6.06 5.08 2.32
C ILE A 213 -7.56 5.23 2.05
N GLY A 214 -8.36 5.47 3.08
CA GLY A 214 -9.82 5.58 2.96
C GLY A 214 -10.30 6.80 2.19
N VAL A 215 -9.63 7.95 2.34
CA VAL A 215 -10.06 9.22 1.73
C VAL A 215 -9.46 9.43 0.35
N VAL A 216 -8.25 8.93 0.08
CA VAL A 216 -7.51 9.20 -1.16
C VAL A 216 -7.36 7.94 -2.01
N LEU A 217 -6.68 6.90 -1.51
CA LEU A 217 -6.35 5.73 -2.32
C LEU A 217 -7.59 4.95 -2.76
N LEU A 218 -8.49 4.63 -1.83
CA LEU A 218 -9.68 3.82 -2.13
C LEU A 218 -10.60 4.50 -3.16
N PRO A 219 -10.95 5.81 -3.03
CA PRO A 219 -11.69 6.49 -4.08
C PRO A 219 -10.96 6.52 -5.42
N LEU A 220 -9.64 6.74 -5.43
CA LEU A 220 -8.88 6.72 -6.68
C LEU A 220 -8.89 5.34 -7.35
N TYR A 221 -8.71 4.28 -6.57
CA TYR A 221 -8.60 2.92 -7.09
C TYR A 221 -9.96 2.35 -7.46
N CYS A 222 -10.88 2.31 -6.51
CA CYS A 222 -12.14 1.60 -6.67
C CYS A 222 -13.24 2.44 -7.34
N ILE A 223 -13.22 3.77 -7.18
CA ILE A 223 -14.28 4.65 -7.69
C ILE A 223 -13.87 5.29 -9.01
N ILE A 224 -12.64 5.80 -9.11
CA ILE A 224 -12.15 6.61 -10.25
C ILE A 224 -11.40 5.77 -11.31
N GLY A 225 -10.88 4.60 -10.93
CA GLY A 225 -10.25 3.67 -11.87
C GLY A 225 -8.75 3.87 -12.10
N PHE A 226 -8.03 4.36 -11.09
CA PHE A 226 -6.56 4.40 -11.05
C PHE A 226 -5.96 3.27 -10.23
N ASP A 227 -6.68 2.15 -10.12
CA ASP A 227 -6.16 0.98 -9.42
C ASP A 227 -4.98 0.38 -10.20
N PRO A 228 -3.84 0.06 -9.53
CA PRO A 228 -2.67 -0.49 -10.21
C PRO A 228 -2.90 -1.91 -10.72
N VAL A 229 -3.95 -2.58 -10.26
CA VAL A 229 -4.29 -3.97 -10.60
C VAL A 229 -5.34 -4.05 -11.72
N TRP A 230 -6.41 -3.28 -11.61
CA TRP A 230 -7.54 -3.36 -12.55
C TRP A 230 -7.70 -2.13 -13.45
N GLY A 231 -6.97 -1.05 -13.18
CA GLY A 231 -7.24 0.24 -13.80
C GLY A 231 -8.70 0.63 -13.62
N SER A 232 -9.39 0.88 -14.74
CA SER A 232 -10.81 1.27 -14.75
C SER A 232 -11.79 0.11 -14.92
N LYS A 233 -11.33 -1.16 -14.94
CA LYS A 233 -12.20 -2.31 -15.23
C LYS A 233 -13.34 -2.51 -14.22
N PHE A 234 -13.14 -2.15 -12.95
CA PHE A 234 -14.15 -2.25 -11.89
C PHE A 234 -14.50 -0.91 -11.25
N SER A 235 -14.25 0.20 -11.95
CA SER A 235 -14.54 1.53 -11.43
C SER A 235 -15.88 2.07 -11.93
N LEU A 236 -16.50 2.91 -11.10
CA LEU A 236 -17.76 3.60 -11.41
C LEU A 236 -17.54 4.77 -12.38
N PHE A 237 -16.43 5.48 -12.20
CA PHE A 237 -16.03 6.57 -13.08
C PHE A 237 -14.84 6.13 -13.94
N LYS A 238 -14.69 6.80 -15.07
CA LYS A 238 -13.48 6.77 -15.88
C LYS A 238 -12.87 8.17 -15.91
N SER A 239 -11.55 8.20 -15.86
CA SER A 239 -10.79 9.43 -16.00
C SER A 239 -10.81 9.96 -17.44
N SER A 240 -10.85 11.29 -17.57
CA SER A 240 -10.63 11.97 -18.85
C SER A 240 -9.15 11.98 -19.27
N ILE A 241 -8.24 11.82 -18.30
CA ILE A 241 -6.79 11.77 -18.49
C ILE A 241 -6.28 10.32 -18.45
N TYR A 242 -5.27 10.03 -19.27
CA TYR A 242 -4.68 8.68 -19.36
C TYR A 242 -3.85 8.32 -18.13
N SER A 243 -3.19 9.29 -17.51
CA SER A 243 -2.33 9.09 -16.35
C SER A 243 -2.38 10.26 -15.37
N ILE A 244 -2.21 9.96 -14.08
CA ILE A 244 -2.07 10.93 -12.99
C ILE A 244 -0.62 11.08 -12.50
N ASP A 245 0.37 10.60 -13.26
CA ASP A 245 1.78 10.60 -12.83
C ASP A 245 2.26 11.99 -12.41
N LEU A 246 2.05 13.00 -13.26
CA LEU A 246 2.45 14.39 -12.98
C LEU A 246 1.72 14.96 -11.76
N HIS A 247 0.43 14.64 -11.60
CA HIS A 247 -0.41 15.11 -10.51
C HIS A 247 0.03 14.50 -9.18
N SER A 248 0.27 13.19 -9.16
CA SER A 248 0.78 12.47 -7.99
C SER A 248 2.20 12.93 -7.63
N PHE A 249 3.07 13.15 -8.61
CA PHE A 249 4.41 13.71 -8.39
C PHE A 249 4.35 15.11 -7.79
N SER A 250 3.52 16.00 -8.35
CA SER A 250 3.33 17.37 -7.85
C SER A 250 2.86 17.38 -6.39
N LEU A 251 1.91 16.50 -6.05
CA LEU A 251 1.44 16.32 -4.68
C LEU A 251 2.55 15.84 -3.73
N VAL A 252 3.39 14.89 -4.15
CA VAL A 252 4.55 14.46 -3.36
C VAL A 252 5.48 15.65 -3.09
N THR A 253 5.80 16.44 -4.11
CA THR A 253 6.66 17.62 -3.96
C THR A 253 6.08 18.64 -2.99
N VAL A 254 4.79 18.98 -3.13
CA VAL A 254 4.11 19.92 -2.23
C VAL A 254 4.05 19.38 -0.80
N PHE A 255 3.75 18.09 -0.64
CA PHE A 255 3.69 17.45 0.67
C PHE A 255 5.04 17.45 1.39
N LEU A 256 6.12 17.10 0.68
CA LEU A 256 7.48 17.15 1.22
C LEU A 256 7.89 18.60 1.56
N GLY A 257 7.55 19.57 0.71
CA GLY A 257 7.79 21.00 0.98
C GLY A 257 7.09 21.48 2.25
N TYR A 258 5.81 21.11 2.43
CA TYR A 258 5.05 21.41 3.66
C TYR A 258 5.72 20.83 4.91
N PHE A 259 6.15 19.56 4.84
CA PHE A 259 6.82 18.92 5.97
C PHE A 259 8.20 19.49 6.27
N TYR A 260 8.97 19.85 5.25
CA TYR A 260 10.24 20.56 5.40
C TYR A 260 10.03 21.90 6.15
N PHE A 261 9.01 22.67 5.75
CA PHE A 261 8.69 23.93 6.42
C PHE A 261 8.28 23.73 7.88
N LEU A 262 7.41 22.75 8.16
CA LEU A 262 7.01 22.41 9.53
C LEU A 262 8.19 21.97 10.40
N TYR A 263 9.10 21.19 9.83
CA TYR A 263 10.30 20.73 10.52
C TYR A 263 11.22 21.91 10.86
N ARG A 264 11.49 22.79 9.88
CA ARG A 264 12.32 23.99 10.07
C ARG A 264 11.73 24.96 11.10
N LYS A 265 10.41 25.13 11.11
CA LYS A 265 9.71 25.99 12.09
C LYS A 265 9.80 25.44 13.52
N ARG A 266 9.86 24.11 13.69
CA ARG A 266 10.03 23.48 15.02
C ARG A 266 11.47 23.50 15.53
N SER A 267 12.46 23.60 14.65
CA SER A 267 13.88 23.71 15.04
C SER A 267 14.33 25.15 15.32
N SER A 268 13.53 26.16 14.95
CA SER A 268 13.80 27.58 15.18
C SER A 268 13.13 28.16 16.43
N ILE A 269 12.46 27.32 17.23
CA ILE A 269 11.84 27.62 18.53
C ILE A 269 12.60 26.82 19.57
#